data_AF-A0A2N3DF65-F1
#
_entry.id   AF-A0A2N3DF65-F1
#
_cell.length_a   1.000
_cell.length_b   1.000
_cell.length_c   1.000
_cell.angle_alpha   90.00
_cell.angle_beta   90.00
_cell.angle_gamma   90.00
#
_symmetry.space_group_name_H-M   'P 1'
#
loop_
_entity.id
_entity.type
_entity.pdbx_description
1 polymer ?
#
loop_
_entity_poly.entity_id
_entity_poly.type
_entity_poly.pdbx_seq_one_letter_code
_entity_poly.pdbx_strand_id
1 'polypeptide(L)'
;MATQHATTTRGQTAQASSERPLRGIALFLADRPSSPAPAQPEDPSSKRPAQPEPPRFRIGDIIHFYLHLLGVVVSTQLIVWGLFFLLFLLLGDASIDGMMRQLVNLSTRYVAAGFERQMQFKWMFAAADLLLCFAVIVIRHERLLPPKRTRFSAND
;
A
#
# COMPACT_ATOMS: atom_id res chain seq x y z
N MET A 1 -35.48 -20.64 -35.86
CA MET A 1 -36.34 -19.46 -35.65
C MET A 1 -35.44 -18.24 -35.62
N ALA A 2 -35.55 -17.42 -36.66
CA ALA A 2 -34.83 -16.17 -36.84
C ALA A 2 -35.69 -15.02 -36.33
N THR A 3 -35.08 -14.05 -35.62
CA THR A 3 -35.47 -12.64 -35.74
C THR A 3 -34.36 -11.74 -35.23
N GLN A 4 -33.69 -11.08 -36.18
CA GLN A 4 -32.92 -9.86 -36.00
C GLN A 4 -33.90 -8.69 -35.77
N HIS A 5 -33.54 -7.72 -34.94
CA HIS A 5 -34.01 -6.34 -35.11
C HIS A 5 -32.89 -5.35 -34.77
N ALA A 6 -32.53 -4.58 -35.79
CA ALA A 6 -31.66 -3.42 -35.76
C ALA A 6 -32.51 -2.15 -35.96
N THR A 7 -32.22 -1.05 -35.26
CA THR A 7 -32.44 0.36 -35.67
C THR A 7 -31.74 1.24 -34.62
N THR A 8 -30.58 1.86 -34.87
CA THR A 8 -30.32 3.14 -35.57
C THR A 8 -31.22 4.29 -35.11
N THR A 9 -30.64 5.34 -34.49
CA THR A 9 -30.84 6.74 -34.92
C THR A 9 -29.70 7.62 -34.39
N ARG A 10 -28.86 7.98 -35.36
CA ARG A 10 -27.82 9.02 -35.40
C ARG A 10 -28.47 10.40 -35.35
N GLY A 11 -28.03 11.26 -34.43
CA GLY A 11 -28.34 12.68 -34.41
C GLY A 11 -27.06 13.48 -34.67
N GLN A 12 -26.97 14.06 -35.87
CA GLN A 12 -25.87 14.89 -36.34
C GLN A 12 -26.49 16.03 -37.16
N THR A 13 -26.45 17.26 -36.63
CA THR A 13 -26.69 18.53 -37.35
C THR A 13 -25.84 19.60 -36.66
N ALA A 14 -24.79 20.08 -37.33
CA ALA A 14 -24.71 21.38 -38.02
C ALA A 14 -24.54 22.56 -37.03
N GLN A 15 -23.36 23.16 -36.85
CA GLN A 15 -22.62 24.05 -37.76
C GLN A 15 -23.29 25.41 -38.01
N ALA A 16 -22.82 26.45 -37.30
CA ALA A 16 -22.80 27.89 -37.64
C ALA A 16 -21.98 28.57 -36.52
N SER A 17 -20.78 29.14 -36.69
CA SER A 17 -20.17 30.06 -37.66
C SER A 17 -20.84 31.43 -37.74
N SER A 18 -20.04 32.47 -37.48
CA SER A 18 -20.35 33.91 -37.46
C SER A 18 -21.10 34.32 -36.17
N GLU A 19 -20.62 35.24 -35.33
CA GLU A 19 -20.39 36.65 -35.66
C GLU A 19 -19.27 37.29 -34.81
N ARG A 20 -18.30 37.92 -35.48
CA ARG A 20 -17.61 39.12 -34.98
C ARG A 20 -18.18 40.30 -35.74
N PRO A 21 -18.39 41.45 -35.08
CA PRO A 21 -17.88 42.67 -35.67
C PRO A 21 -17.14 43.55 -34.66
N LEU A 22 -15.96 43.97 -35.11
CA LEU A 22 -15.13 45.03 -34.58
C LEU A 22 -15.93 46.35 -34.51
N ARG A 23 -16.00 46.95 -33.32
CA ARG A 23 -16.21 48.39 -33.11
C ARG A 23 -15.05 48.83 -32.22
N GLY A 24 -14.07 49.55 -32.75
CA GLY A 24 -14.23 50.97 -33.01
C GLY A 24 -13.94 51.69 -31.69
N ILE A 25 -12.67 51.92 -31.37
CA ILE A 25 -12.10 53.27 -31.43
C ILE A 25 -12.95 54.22 -30.57
N ALA A 26 -12.85 54.04 -29.26
CA ALA A 26 -13.01 55.11 -28.29
C ALA A 26 -11.66 55.20 -27.58
N LEU A 27 -10.81 56.12 -28.05
CA LEU A 27 -10.53 57.35 -27.31
C LEU A 27 -9.54 57.03 -26.16
N PHE A 28 -8.25 56.83 -26.44
CA PHE A 28 -7.29 57.93 -26.58
C PHE A 28 -7.62 59.12 -25.66
N LEU A 29 -7.49 58.92 -24.34
CA LEU A 29 -7.24 59.96 -23.32
C LEU A 29 -7.10 59.31 -21.94
N ALA A 30 -6.02 58.56 -21.76
CA ALA A 30 -5.46 58.29 -20.44
C ALA A 30 -3.95 58.04 -20.57
N ASP A 31 -3.29 58.96 -21.29
CA ASP A 31 -1.85 59.15 -21.18
C ASP A 31 -1.57 59.69 -19.78
N ARG A 32 -1.09 58.82 -18.89
CA ARG A 32 -0.42 59.23 -17.66
C ARG A 32 0.91 58.50 -17.64
N PRO A 33 2.05 59.18 -17.85
CA PRO A 33 3.34 58.55 -17.66
C PRO A 33 3.48 58.23 -16.17
N SER A 34 3.32 56.97 -15.79
CA SER A 34 3.86 56.46 -14.54
C SER A 34 5.36 56.61 -14.62
N SER A 35 5.89 57.57 -13.87
CA SER A 35 7.32 57.75 -13.60
C SER A 35 8.00 56.38 -13.40
N PRO A 36 9.15 56.09 -14.04
CA PRO A 36 9.85 54.84 -13.78
C PRO A 36 10.22 54.82 -12.30
N ALA A 37 9.64 53.86 -11.57
CA ALA A 37 10.09 53.53 -10.23
C ALA A 37 11.61 53.27 -10.29
N PRO A 38 12.41 53.79 -9.34
CA PRO A 38 13.83 53.50 -9.31
C PRO A 38 14.01 51.98 -9.31
N ALA A 39 14.78 51.46 -10.27
CA ALA A 39 15.10 50.05 -10.40
C ALA A 39 15.51 49.52 -9.03
N GLN A 40 14.65 48.68 -8.43
CA GLN A 40 15.06 47.92 -7.27
C GLN A 40 16.21 47.03 -7.74
N PRO A 41 17.35 46.98 -7.04
CA PRO A 41 18.38 46.02 -7.35
C PRO A 41 17.77 44.63 -7.19
N GLU A 42 17.60 43.94 -8.32
CA GLU A 42 17.25 42.53 -8.40
C GLU A 42 18.21 41.79 -7.44
N ASP A 43 17.73 41.39 -6.27
CA ASP A 43 18.56 40.64 -5.31
C ASP A 43 18.94 39.31 -5.98
N PRO A 44 20.22 39.09 -6.32
CA PRO A 44 20.66 37.86 -6.97
C PRO A 44 20.46 36.62 -6.08
N SER A 45 20.09 36.81 -4.81
CA SER A 45 19.81 35.73 -3.86
C SER A 45 18.46 35.04 -4.08
N SER A 46 17.52 35.63 -4.84
CA SER A 46 16.19 35.04 -5.09
C SER A 46 16.25 33.78 -5.97
N LYS A 47 17.38 33.56 -6.65
CA LYS A 47 17.57 32.45 -7.60
C LYS A 47 18.51 31.36 -7.07
N ARG A 48 18.54 31.12 -5.75
CA ARG A 48 19.26 29.97 -5.20
C ARG A 48 18.38 28.73 -5.40
N PRO A 49 18.72 27.78 -6.30
CA PRO A 49 17.95 26.55 -6.40
C PRO A 49 17.96 25.87 -5.03
N ALA A 50 16.78 25.50 -4.54
CA ALA A 50 16.62 24.79 -3.27
C ALA A 50 17.60 23.62 -3.25
N GLN A 51 18.64 23.74 -2.43
CA GLN A 51 19.66 22.71 -2.31
C GLN A 51 18.95 21.45 -1.79
N PRO A 52 19.07 20.29 -2.48
CA PRO A 52 18.50 19.06 -1.97
C PRO A 52 19.25 18.70 -0.67
N GLU A 53 18.61 19.01 0.47
CA GLU A 53 19.08 18.60 1.79
C GLU A 53 19.41 17.11 1.75
N PRO A 54 20.63 16.68 2.15
CA PRO A 54 20.98 15.27 2.14
C PRO A 54 19.99 14.49 3.01
N PRO A 55 19.58 13.27 2.61
CA PRO A 55 18.61 12.49 3.36
C PRO A 55 19.14 12.21 4.77
N ARG A 56 18.70 13.01 5.74
CA ARG A 56 19.06 12.83 7.15
C ARG A 56 18.32 11.58 7.62
N PHE A 57 19.04 10.48 7.77
CA PHE A 57 18.51 9.25 8.36
C PHE A 57 18.02 9.56 9.78
N ARG A 58 16.71 9.70 9.97
CA ARG A 58 16.14 9.99 11.28
C ARG A 58 16.02 8.66 12.01
N ILE A 59 16.65 8.56 13.19
CA ILE A 59 16.55 7.38 14.07
C ILE A 59 15.09 6.99 14.32
N GLY A 60 14.18 7.97 14.39
CA GLY A 60 12.74 7.75 14.50
C GLY A 60 12.15 6.92 13.36
N ASP A 61 12.64 7.09 12.12
CA ASP A 61 12.17 6.32 10.97
C ASP A 61 12.62 4.86 11.05
N ILE A 62 13.85 4.62 11.54
CA ILE A 62 14.38 3.27 11.79
C ILE A 62 13.56 2.56 12.89
N ILE A 63 13.33 3.23 14.02
CA ILE A 63 12.54 2.67 15.13
C ILE A 63 11.12 2.36 14.68
N HIS A 64 10.49 3.28 13.94
CA HIS A 64 9.15 3.07 13.42
C HIS A 64 9.09 1.88 12.46
N PHE A 65 10.08 1.75 11.56
CA PHE A 65 10.21 0.62 10.65
C PHE A 65 10.31 -0.71 11.41
N TYR A 66 11.20 -0.83 12.39
CA TYR A 66 11.33 -2.08 13.16
C TYR A 66 10.10 -2.40 14.00
N LEU A 67 9.46 -1.39 14.60
CA LEU A 67 8.24 -1.60 15.36
C LEU A 67 7.10 -2.09 14.46
N HIS A 68 6.99 -1.53 13.26
CA HIS A 68 6.02 -2.00 12.26
C HIS A 68 6.33 -3.43 11.80
N LEU A 69 7.58 -3.72 11.45
CA LEU A 69 8.02 -5.05 11.04
C LEU A 69 7.75 -6.08 12.14
N LEU A 70 8.08 -5.75 13.39
CA LEU A 70 7.81 -6.62 14.54
C LEU A 70 6.31 -6.86 14.71
N GLY A 71 5.49 -5.83 14.58
CA GLY A 71 4.03 -5.96 14.61
C GLY A 71 3.52 -6.90 13.53
N VAL A 72 4.06 -6.82 12.32
CA VAL A 72 3.72 -7.73 11.20
C VAL A 72 4.15 -9.16 11.49
N VAL A 73 5.39 -9.37 11.96
CA VAL A 73 5.93 -10.70 12.29
C VAL A 73 5.13 -11.35 13.41
N VAL A 74 4.95 -10.65 14.53
CA VAL A 74 4.23 -11.19 15.71
C VAL A 74 2.78 -11.51 15.37
N SER A 75 2.09 -10.63 14.63
CA SER A 75 0.71 -10.90 14.22
C SER A 75 0.60 -12.07 13.24
N THR A 76 1.56 -12.23 12.33
CA THR A 76 1.62 -13.39 11.42
C THR A 76 1.86 -14.67 12.21
N GLN A 77 2.82 -14.65 13.14
CA GLN A 77 3.11 -15.79 14.00
C GLN A 77 1.88 -16.18 14.81
N LEU A 78 1.18 -15.23 15.41
CA LEU A 78 -0.02 -15.48 16.20
C LEU A 78 -1.13 -16.14 15.38
N ILE A 79 -1.33 -15.70 14.13
CA ILE A 79 -2.27 -16.33 13.21
C ILE A 79 -1.84 -17.78 12.93
N VAL A 80 -0.57 -18.03 12.62
CA VAL A 80 -0.04 -19.37 12.34
C VAL A 80 -0.21 -20.32 13.54
N TRP A 81 0.08 -19.86 14.76
CA TRP A 81 -0.21 -20.63 15.98
C TRP A 81 -1.70 -20.94 16.15
N GLY A 82 -2.57 -19.98 15.83
CA GLY A 82 -4.02 -20.19 15.80
C GLY A 82 -4.43 -21.25 14.78
N LEU A 83 -3.85 -21.24 13.57
CA LEU A 83 -4.10 -22.28 12.56
C LEU A 83 -3.61 -23.65 13.01
N PHE A 84 -2.44 -23.76 13.65
CA PHE A 84 -1.99 -25.02 14.24
C PHE A 84 -2.99 -25.52 15.28
N PHE A 85 -3.43 -24.65 16.20
CA PHE A 85 -4.43 -25.01 17.19
C PHE A 85 -5.72 -25.53 16.54
N LEU A 86 -6.25 -24.80 15.55
CA LEU A 86 -7.46 -25.20 14.81
C LEU A 86 -7.26 -26.52 14.03
N LEU A 87 -6.08 -26.76 13.46
CA LEU A 87 -5.74 -28.01 12.78
C LEU A 87 -5.78 -29.19 13.76
N PHE A 88 -5.15 -29.04 14.93
CA PHE A 88 -5.15 -30.07 15.96
C PHE A 88 -6.54 -30.31 16.55
N LEU A 89 -7.35 -29.26 16.68
CA LEU A 89 -8.76 -29.37 17.06
C LEU A 89 -9.55 -30.14 16.00
N LEU A 90 -9.34 -29.84 14.71
CA LEU A 90 -9.99 -30.52 13.59
C LEU A 90 -9.57 -32.00 13.48
N LEU A 91 -8.28 -32.30 13.66
CA LEU A 91 -7.75 -33.68 13.75
C LEU A 91 -8.22 -34.43 15.02
N GLY A 92 -8.66 -33.67 16.01
CA GLY A 92 -9.21 -34.13 17.28
C GLY A 92 -10.73 -34.28 17.29
N ASP A 93 -11.36 -34.43 16.12
CA ASP A 93 -12.83 -34.53 15.99
C ASP A 93 -13.57 -33.29 16.53
N ALA A 94 -12.98 -32.10 16.27
CA ALA A 94 -13.44 -30.81 16.76
C ALA A 94 -13.58 -30.71 18.30
N SER A 95 -12.85 -31.54 19.05
CA SER A 95 -12.91 -31.62 20.52
C SER A 95 -11.54 -31.45 21.18
N ILE A 96 -11.52 -30.83 22.35
CA ILE A 96 -10.31 -30.64 23.17
C ILE A 96 -9.73 -32.01 23.59
N ASP A 97 -10.56 -32.98 23.96
CA ASP A 97 -10.10 -34.31 24.36
C ASP A 97 -9.43 -35.04 23.19
N GLY A 98 -9.97 -34.91 21.98
CA GLY A 98 -9.38 -35.49 20.78
C GLY A 98 -8.06 -34.83 20.39
N MET A 99 -8.00 -33.49 20.48
CA MET A 99 -6.75 -32.75 20.28
C MET A 99 -5.67 -33.23 21.26
N MET A 100 -5.99 -33.33 22.56
CA MET A 100 -5.03 -33.76 23.57
C MET A 100 -4.53 -35.19 23.32
N ARG A 101 -5.36 -36.10 22.81
CA ARG A 101 -4.91 -37.44 22.37
C ARG A 101 -3.87 -37.37 21.26
N GLN A 102 -4.05 -36.48 20.28
CA GLN A 102 -3.06 -36.30 19.21
C GLN A 102 -1.73 -35.74 19.76
N LEU A 103 -1.79 -34.76 20.68
CA LEU A 103 -0.60 -34.20 21.31
C LEU A 103 0.15 -35.24 22.15
N VAL A 104 -0.55 -36.08 22.91
CA VAL A 104 0.05 -37.16 23.70
C VAL A 104 0.75 -38.17 22.80
N ASN A 105 0.12 -38.56 21.70
CA ASN A 105 0.73 -39.48 20.74
C ASN A 105 1.99 -38.88 20.11
N LEU A 106 1.91 -37.62 19.67
CA LEU A 106 3.05 -36.91 19.06
C LEU A 106 4.20 -36.72 20.05
N SER A 107 3.92 -36.25 21.27
CA SER A 107 4.94 -36.01 22.30
C SER A 107 5.61 -37.30 22.74
N THR A 108 4.85 -38.38 22.93
CA THR A 108 5.40 -39.70 23.29
C THR A 108 6.35 -40.20 22.21
N ARG A 109 5.98 -40.08 20.92
CA ARG A 109 6.84 -40.45 19.78
C ARG A 109 8.09 -39.56 19.67
N TYR A 110 7.97 -38.27 19.96
CA TYR A 110 9.10 -37.33 19.94
C TYR A 110 10.09 -37.63 21.07
N VAL A 111 9.62 -37.86 22.29
CA VAL A 111 10.48 -38.15 23.46
C VAL A 111 11.13 -39.53 23.33
N ALA A 112 10.43 -40.52 22.79
CA ALA A 112 10.99 -41.84 22.52
C ALA A 112 11.98 -41.87 21.34
N ALA A 113 12.03 -40.80 20.53
CA ALA A 113 12.94 -40.70 19.40
C ALA A 113 14.37 -40.33 19.86
N GLY A 114 15.38 -40.96 19.25
CA GLY A 114 16.78 -40.54 19.41
C GLY A 114 17.09 -39.19 18.73
N PHE A 115 18.28 -38.64 19.00
CA PHE A 115 18.70 -37.28 18.60
C PHE A 115 18.46 -36.96 17.10
N GLU A 116 18.92 -37.83 16.20
CA GLU A 116 18.75 -37.65 14.75
C GLU A 116 17.27 -37.53 14.34
N ARG A 117 16.40 -38.36 14.91
CA ARG A 117 14.97 -38.34 14.58
C ARG A 117 14.27 -37.14 15.21
N GLN A 118 14.66 -36.70 16.42
CA GLN A 118 14.15 -35.45 16.99
C GLN A 118 14.49 -34.24 16.11
N MET A 119 15.68 -34.20 15.53
CA MET A 119 16.06 -33.15 14.57
C MET A 119 15.14 -33.16 13.34
N GLN A 120 14.84 -34.34 12.79
CA GLN A 120 13.89 -34.48 11.68
C GLN A 120 12.49 -34.00 12.05
N PHE A 121 12.00 -34.32 13.26
CA PHE A 121 10.72 -33.80 13.76
C PHE A 121 10.69 -32.27 13.79
N LYS A 122 11.78 -31.63 14.25
CA LYS A 122 11.89 -30.16 14.27
C LYS A 122 11.87 -29.57 12.85
N TRP A 123 12.56 -30.21 11.90
CA TRP A 123 12.53 -29.77 10.50
C TRP A 123 11.14 -29.89 9.88
N MET A 124 10.40 -30.97 10.18
CA MET A 124 9.01 -31.10 9.71
C MET A 124 8.11 -30.01 10.30
N PHE A 125 8.25 -29.71 11.59
CA PHE A 125 7.50 -28.62 12.22
C PHE A 125 7.86 -27.25 11.62
N ALA A 126 9.15 -26.98 11.43
CA ALA A 126 9.63 -25.75 10.81
C ALA A 126 9.16 -25.60 9.36
N ALA A 127 9.11 -26.69 8.58
CA ALA A 127 8.60 -26.67 7.22
C ALA A 127 7.09 -26.38 7.19
N ALA A 128 6.31 -26.96 8.10
CA ALA A 128 4.88 -26.68 8.23
C ALA A 128 4.61 -25.22 8.65
N ASP A 129 5.38 -24.71 9.62
CA ASP A 129 5.31 -23.31 10.06
C ASP A 129 5.67 -22.34 8.93
N LEU A 130 6.73 -22.63 8.16
CA LEU A 130 7.14 -21.82 7.02
C LEU A 130 6.07 -21.80 5.92
N LEU A 131 5.44 -22.95 5.64
CA LEU A 131 4.36 -23.06 4.65
C LEU A 131 3.15 -22.23 5.07
N LEU A 132 2.75 -22.30 6.34
CA LEU A 132 1.66 -21.50 6.90
C LEU A 132 1.99 -20.01 6.90
N CYS A 133 3.21 -19.63 7.30
CA CYS A 133 3.69 -18.26 7.23
C CYS A 133 3.61 -17.73 5.80
N PHE A 134 4.11 -18.50 4.82
CA PHE A 134 4.04 -18.13 3.41
C PHE A 134 2.59 -17.91 2.95
N ALA A 135 1.69 -18.84 3.26
CA ALA A 135 0.27 -18.72 2.92
C ALA A 135 -0.36 -17.45 3.52
N VAL A 136 -0.11 -17.18 4.81
CA VAL A 136 -0.63 -15.98 5.49
C VAL A 136 -0.04 -14.71 4.89
N ILE A 137 1.26 -14.68 4.58
CA ILE A 137 1.93 -13.53 3.95
C ILE A 137 1.34 -13.24 2.56
N VAL A 138 1.10 -14.27 1.74
CA VAL A 138 0.47 -14.12 0.41
C VAL A 138 -0.94 -13.53 0.56
N ILE A 139 -1.74 -14.02 1.51
CA ILE A 139 -3.08 -13.46 1.78
C ILE A 139 -2.98 -12.01 2.28
N ARG A 140 -1.96 -11.70 3.08
CA ARG A 140 -1.75 -10.38 3.69
C ARG A 140 -1.07 -9.36 2.76
N HIS A 141 -0.56 -9.78 1.61
CA HIS A 141 0.45 -9.01 0.86
C HIS A 141 0.03 -7.56 0.56
N GLU A 142 -1.25 -7.33 0.28
CA GLU A 142 -1.83 -6.00 -0.01
C GLU A 142 -1.74 -5.00 1.15
N ARG A 143 -1.55 -5.48 2.39
CA ARG A 143 -1.50 -4.65 3.61
C ARG A 143 -0.09 -4.46 4.16
N LEU A 144 0.93 -4.97 3.48
CA LEU A 144 2.33 -4.90 3.95
C LEU A 144 3.00 -3.55 3.65
N LEU A 145 2.51 -2.80 2.66
CA LEU A 145 3.09 -1.51 2.28
C LEU A 145 2.44 -0.38 3.09
N PRO A 146 3.23 0.49 3.74
CA PRO A 146 2.70 1.69 4.37
C PRO A 146 1.95 2.54 3.33
N PRO A 147 0.75 3.09 3.65
CA PRO A 147 0.06 3.99 2.75
C PRO A 147 0.98 5.13 2.33
N LYS A 148 1.15 5.32 1.02
CA LYS A 148 1.96 6.42 0.48
C LYS A 148 1.32 7.71 0.97
N ARG A 149 1.99 8.41 1.91
CA ARG A 149 1.47 9.65 2.50
C ARG A 149 1.44 10.69 1.38
N THR A 150 0.30 10.85 0.72
CA THR A 150 0.07 11.92 -0.26
C THR A 150 0.10 13.22 0.52
N ARG A 151 1.23 13.92 0.45
CA ARG A 151 1.35 15.27 0.99
C ARG A 151 0.45 16.16 0.12
N PHE A 152 -0.78 16.38 0.56
CA PHE A 152 -1.70 17.31 -0.08
C PHE A 152 -1.04 18.70 -0.03
N SER A 153 -0.61 19.19 -1.19
CA SER A 153 -0.10 20.55 -1.31
C SER A 153 -1.31 21.47 -1.35
N ALA A 154 -1.68 22.02 -0.20
CA ALA A 154 -2.68 23.07 -0.12
C ALA A 154 -2.06 24.35 -0.69
N ASN A 155 -2.32 24.61 -1.98
CA ASN A 155 -2.23 25.91 -2.61
C ASN A 155 -3.00 25.84 -3.95
N ASP A 156 -4.31 26.00 -3.85
CA ASP A 156 -5.18 26.53 -4.91
C ASP A 156 -6.04 27.63 -4.26
#